data_AF-A0A2W5AGP6-F1
#
_entry.id   AF-A0A2W5AGP6-F1
#
_cell.length_a   1.000
_cell.length_b   1.000
_cell.length_c   1.000
_cell.angle_alpha   90.00
_cell.angle_beta   90.00
_cell.angle_gamma   90.00
#
_symmetry.space_group_name_H-M   'P 1'
#
loop_
_entity.id
_entity.type
_entity.pdbx_description
1 polymer ?
#
loop_
_entity_poly.entity_id
_entity_poly.type
_entity_poly.pdbx_seq_one_letter_code
_entity_poly.pdbx_strand_id
1 'polypeptide(L)'
;MDAAFDDSRRLTGANLYFDEDGAALEAGPEAATDAILQRWREGIALARRALRWPDGPIIVRHHATGVSLAFAAPIDQLYVATEVNEWALLRALGLPCAIGDHDSSLVVDGDAASLAALRERAKAEAQPALR
;
A
#
# COMPACT_ATOMS: atom_id res chain seq x y z
N MET A 1 20.61 7.28 -0.07
CA MET A 1 19.23 7.65 0.29
C MET A 1 18.65 6.36 0.81
N ASP A 2 18.47 6.26 2.13
CA ASP A 2 17.91 5.04 2.72
C ASP A 2 16.50 4.83 2.14
N ALA A 3 16.10 3.57 1.98
CA ALA A 3 14.80 3.24 1.41
C ALA A 3 13.68 3.89 2.26
N ALA A 4 12.58 4.31 1.62
CA ALA A 4 11.47 4.98 2.32
C ALA A 4 10.72 4.07 3.32
N PHE A 5 11.03 2.77 3.30
CA PHE A 5 10.50 1.74 4.17
C PHE A 5 11.50 0.58 4.27
N ASP A 6 11.45 -0.15 5.40
CA ASP A 6 12.39 -1.22 5.73
C ASP A 6 11.87 -2.61 5.34
N ASP A 7 10.55 -2.79 5.35
CA ASP A 7 9.88 -4.05 5.02
C ASP A 7 8.47 -3.82 4.49
N SER A 8 8.02 -4.68 3.58
CA SER A 8 6.66 -4.68 3.02
C SER A 8 6.22 -6.12 2.79
N ARG A 9 5.10 -6.51 3.38
CA ARG A 9 4.69 -7.91 3.46
C ARG A 9 3.18 -8.10 3.41
N ARG A 10 2.80 -9.28 2.92
CA ARG A 10 1.42 -9.77 2.92
C ARG A 10 1.04 -10.31 4.30
N LEU A 11 -0.21 -10.12 4.67
CA LEU A 11 -0.83 -10.67 5.86
C LEU A 11 -1.88 -11.69 5.41
N THR A 12 -1.63 -12.97 5.65
CA THR A 12 -2.53 -14.07 5.29
C THR A 12 -3.20 -14.60 6.56
N GLY A 13 -4.43 -14.13 6.83
CA GLY A 13 -5.21 -14.44 8.01
C GLY A 13 -4.87 -13.59 9.24
N ALA A 14 -5.27 -14.11 10.42
CA ALA A 14 -5.15 -13.42 11.70
C ALA A 14 -3.72 -12.96 11.96
N ASN A 15 -3.59 -11.66 12.22
CA ASN A 15 -2.31 -11.00 12.39
C ASN A 15 -2.36 -10.01 13.55
N LEU A 16 -1.22 -9.40 13.84
CA LEU A 16 -1.08 -8.49 14.99
C LEU A 16 -1.91 -7.21 14.87
N TYR A 17 -2.44 -6.90 13.68
CA TYR A 17 -3.15 -5.66 13.39
C TYR A 17 -4.67 -5.88 13.27
N PHE A 18 -5.11 -6.99 12.67
CA PHE A 18 -6.52 -7.35 12.47
C PHE A 18 -6.68 -8.86 12.17
N ASP A 19 -7.92 -9.35 12.23
CA ASP A 19 -8.28 -10.76 11.99
C ASP A 19 -8.56 -11.08 10.50
N GLU A 20 -8.18 -10.18 9.60
CA GLU A 20 -8.41 -10.23 8.14
C GLU A 20 -7.11 -10.34 7.34
N ASP A 21 -7.20 -10.63 6.04
CA ASP A 21 -6.08 -10.55 5.11
C ASP A 21 -5.72 -9.10 4.75
N GLY A 22 -4.47 -8.85 4.36
CA GLY A 22 -4.06 -7.51 3.98
C GLY A 22 -2.57 -7.35 3.72
N ALA A 23 -2.08 -6.14 3.90
CA ALA A 23 -0.65 -5.82 3.80
C ALA A 23 -0.20 -5.01 5.01
N ALA A 24 1.08 -5.18 5.37
CA ALA A 24 1.79 -4.37 6.34
C ALA A 24 3.10 -3.86 5.74
N LEU A 25 3.52 -2.68 6.16
CA LEU A 25 4.77 -2.05 5.80
C LEU A 25 5.39 -1.43 7.05
N GLU A 26 6.71 -1.52 7.19
CA GLU A 26 7.47 -0.87 8.26
C GLU A 26 8.24 0.31 7.70
N ALA A 27 8.07 1.49 8.29
CA ALA A 27 8.74 2.72 7.86
C ALA A 27 9.45 3.40 9.04
N GLY A 28 10.48 4.18 8.72
CA GLY A 28 11.26 4.93 9.69
C GLY A 28 10.48 6.06 10.39
N PRO A 29 11.09 6.72 11.39
CA PRO A 29 10.46 7.77 12.17
C PRO A 29 10.02 8.99 11.33
N GLU A 30 10.65 9.23 10.19
CA GLU A 30 10.27 10.27 9.23
C GLU A 30 8.85 10.07 8.68
N ALA A 31 8.40 8.82 8.54
CA ALA A 31 7.04 8.50 8.08
C ALA A 31 5.98 8.59 9.19
N ALA A 32 6.41 8.70 10.46
CA ALA A 32 5.54 8.63 11.63
C ALA A 32 4.88 9.97 12.01
N THR A 33 4.97 11.01 11.18
CA THR A 33 4.30 12.29 11.45
C THR A 33 2.82 12.24 11.09
N ASP A 34 1.97 12.92 11.87
CA ASP A 34 0.51 12.94 11.63
C ASP A 34 0.15 13.36 10.21
N ALA A 35 0.87 14.33 9.64
CA ALA A 35 0.65 14.79 8.28
C ALA A 35 0.92 13.71 7.22
N ILE A 36 1.99 12.92 7.39
CA ILE A 36 2.33 11.82 6.49
C ILE A 36 1.33 10.67 6.67
N LEU A 37 1.01 10.32 7.92
CA LEU A 37 0.05 9.26 8.22
C LEU A 37 -1.35 9.57 7.66
N GLN A 38 -1.78 10.83 7.73
CA GLN A 38 -3.04 11.28 7.12
C GLN A 38 -3.01 11.14 5.59
N ARG A 39 -1.93 11.59 4.94
CA ARG A 39 -1.76 11.46 3.48
C ARG A 39 -1.67 10.01 3.02
N TRP A 40 -1.06 9.14 3.83
CA TRP A 40 -1.02 7.70 3.58
C TRP A 40 -2.42 7.08 3.63
N ARG A 41 -3.23 7.40 4.66
CA ARG A 41 -4.64 6.94 4.76
C ARG A 41 -5.46 7.39 3.56
N GLU A 42 -5.28 8.64 3.11
CA GLU A 42 -5.91 9.15 1.88
C GLU A 42 -5.49 8.36 0.64
N GLY A 43 -4.20 8.00 0.54
CA GLY A 43 -3.69 7.10 -0.50
C GLY A 43 -4.43 5.76 -0.49
N ILE A 44 -4.49 5.08 0.66
CA ILE A 44 -5.23 3.80 0.78
C ILE A 44 -6.70 3.96 0.35
N ALA A 45 -7.37 5.03 0.76
CA ALA A 45 -8.75 5.30 0.36
C ALA A 45 -8.89 5.52 -1.17
N LEU A 46 -7.95 6.24 -1.79
CA LEU A 46 -7.91 6.43 -3.25
C LEU A 46 -7.73 5.10 -3.98
N ALA A 47 -6.80 4.25 -3.50
CA ALA A 47 -6.54 2.94 -4.08
C ALA A 47 -7.76 2.02 -3.95
N ARG A 48 -8.34 1.90 -2.76
CA ARG A 48 -9.56 1.08 -2.54
C ARG A 48 -10.67 1.47 -3.51
N ARG A 49 -10.94 2.76 -3.65
CA ARG A 49 -11.93 3.26 -4.62
C ARG A 49 -11.57 2.91 -6.07
N ALA A 50 -10.31 3.07 -6.46
CA ALA A 50 -9.86 2.80 -7.83
C ALA A 50 -9.89 1.31 -8.20
N LEU A 51 -9.65 0.43 -7.24
CA LEU A 51 -9.63 -1.03 -7.37
C LEU A 51 -10.99 -1.68 -7.07
N ARG A 52 -11.93 -0.91 -6.52
CA ARG A 52 -13.23 -1.38 -6.01
C ARG A 52 -13.09 -2.42 -4.90
N TRP A 53 -12.11 -2.21 -4.02
CA TRP A 53 -11.97 -2.99 -2.80
C TRP A 53 -12.98 -2.53 -1.75
N PRO A 54 -13.46 -3.45 -0.88
CA PRO A 54 -14.29 -3.07 0.25
C PRO A 54 -13.51 -2.17 1.21
N ASP A 55 -14.25 -1.42 2.02
CA ASP A 55 -13.70 -0.82 3.23
C ASP A 55 -13.32 -1.92 4.22
N GLY A 56 -12.36 -1.61 5.07
CA GLY A 56 -11.85 -2.51 6.09
C GLY A 56 -10.84 -1.81 6.99
N PRO A 57 -10.32 -2.49 8.02
CA PRO A 57 -9.37 -1.92 8.96
C PRO A 57 -8.17 -1.24 8.30
N ILE A 58 -7.73 -0.13 8.88
CA ILE A 58 -6.50 0.58 8.56
C ILE A 58 -5.80 0.94 9.87
N ILE A 59 -4.70 0.27 10.17
CA ILE A 59 -3.97 0.36 11.43
C ILE A 59 -2.65 1.09 11.23
N VAL A 60 -2.40 2.04 12.14
CA VAL A 60 -1.09 2.67 12.33
C VAL A 60 -0.61 2.27 13.71
N ARG A 61 0.60 1.75 13.80
CA ARG A 61 1.22 1.38 15.07
C ARG A 61 2.61 1.96 15.18
N HIS A 62 2.78 2.91 16.07
CA HIS A 62 4.10 3.45 16.39
C HIS A 62 4.94 2.44 17.19
N HIS A 63 6.24 2.44 16.95
CA HIS A 63 7.24 1.71 17.75
C HIS A 63 8.51 2.56 17.89
N ALA A 64 9.47 2.06 18.69
CA ALA A 64 10.66 2.82 19.08
C ALA A 64 11.52 3.31 17.90
N THR A 65 11.42 2.64 16.74
CA THR A 65 12.24 2.89 15.55
C THR A 65 11.44 3.40 14.36
N GLY A 66 10.13 3.64 14.48
CA GLY A 66 9.32 4.00 13.33
C GLY A 66 7.83 3.71 13.48
N VAL A 67 7.20 3.31 12.38
CA VAL A 67 5.77 3.03 12.31
C VAL A 67 5.46 1.82 11.43
N SER A 68 4.59 0.94 11.93
CA SER A 68 3.96 -0.11 11.13
C SER A 68 2.65 0.42 10.54
N LEU A 69 2.50 0.28 9.23
CA LEU A 69 1.35 0.72 8.44
C LEU A 69 0.67 -0.50 7.83
N ALA A 70 -0.53 -0.84 8.31
CA ALA A 70 -1.25 -2.02 7.88
C ALA A 70 -2.68 -1.70 7.45
N PHE A 71 -3.18 -2.39 6.42
CA PHE A 71 -4.57 -2.28 6.01
C PHE A 71 -5.10 -3.60 5.44
N ALA A 72 -6.40 -3.83 5.65
CA ALA A 72 -7.08 -5.03 5.14
C ALA A 72 -7.32 -4.91 3.62
N ALA A 73 -7.15 -6.03 2.91
CA ALA A 73 -7.33 -6.13 1.46
C ALA A 73 -7.86 -7.52 1.08
N PRO A 74 -8.49 -7.68 -0.11
CA PRO A 74 -8.96 -8.98 -0.57
C PRO A 74 -7.84 -10.02 -0.65
N ILE A 75 -8.11 -11.24 -0.19
CA ILE A 75 -7.16 -12.36 -0.18
C ILE A 75 -6.64 -12.72 -1.58
N ASP A 76 -7.45 -12.47 -2.61
CA ASP A 76 -7.11 -12.71 -4.02
C ASP A 76 -6.21 -11.62 -4.63
N GLN A 77 -5.80 -10.62 -3.84
CA GLN A 77 -5.09 -9.42 -4.30
C GLN A 77 -3.99 -8.95 -3.33
N LEU A 78 -3.37 -9.87 -2.58
CA LEU A 78 -2.38 -9.51 -1.55
C LEU A 78 -1.05 -9.01 -2.12
N TYR A 79 -0.65 -9.41 -3.33
CA TYR A 79 0.52 -8.81 -3.98
C TYR A 79 0.23 -7.35 -4.37
N VAL A 80 -0.94 -7.06 -4.91
CA VAL A 80 -1.34 -5.68 -5.19
C VAL A 80 -1.54 -4.90 -3.90
N ALA A 81 -1.96 -5.55 -2.80
CA ALA A 81 -2.08 -4.89 -1.49
C ALA A 81 -0.73 -4.36 -0.97
N THR A 82 0.36 -5.10 -1.16
CA THR A 82 1.71 -4.59 -0.82
C THR A 82 2.09 -3.40 -1.69
N GLU A 83 1.86 -3.48 -3.02
CA GLU A 83 2.13 -2.37 -3.94
C GLU A 83 1.29 -1.12 -3.62
N VAL A 84 0.03 -1.29 -3.20
CA VAL A 84 -0.84 -0.20 -2.73
C VAL A 84 -0.26 0.46 -1.47
N ASN A 85 0.24 -0.32 -0.52
CA ASN A 85 0.80 0.21 0.72
C ASN A 85 2.06 1.06 0.44
N GLU A 86 2.95 0.54 -0.38
CA GLU A 86 4.18 1.20 -0.81
C GLU A 86 3.89 2.48 -1.59
N TRP A 87 2.98 2.41 -2.57
CA TRP A 87 2.54 3.58 -3.32
C TRP A 87 1.96 4.66 -2.41
N ALA A 88 1.09 4.29 -1.47
CA ALA A 88 0.45 5.23 -0.56
C ALA A 88 1.49 5.93 0.34
N LEU A 89 2.52 5.22 0.81
CA LEU A 89 3.59 5.81 1.61
C LEU A 89 4.48 6.74 0.77
N LEU A 90 4.93 6.30 -0.41
CA LEU A 90 5.75 7.13 -1.29
C LEU A 90 5.02 8.41 -1.70
N ARG A 91 3.73 8.30 -2.04
CA ARG A 91 2.84 9.44 -2.27
C ARG A 91 2.74 10.37 -1.06
N ALA A 92 2.62 9.80 0.14
CA ALA A 92 2.54 10.58 1.37
C ALA A 92 3.83 11.38 1.63
N LEU A 93 4.98 10.78 1.33
CA LEU A 93 6.30 11.40 1.43
C LEU A 93 6.63 12.36 0.27
N GLY A 94 5.82 12.38 -0.79
CA GLY A 94 6.11 13.16 -2.01
C GLY A 94 7.29 12.59 -2.81
N LEU A 95 7.54 11.29 -2.68
CA LEU A 95 8.59 10.57 -3.39
C LEU A 95 8.03 9.92 -4.66
N PRO A 96 8.85 9.76 -5.71
CA PRO A 96 8.44 9.04 -6.92
C PRO A 96 8.16 7.57 -6.58
N CYS A 97 7.13 7.00 -7.21
CA CYS A 97 6.77 5.59 -7.06
C CYS A 97 6.76 4.93 -8.44
N ALA A 98 7.60 3.91 -8.62
CA ALA A 98 7.63 3.08 -9.83
C ALA A 98 6.71 1.87 -9.63
N ILE A 99 5.44 1.99 -10.04
CA ILE A 99 4.53 0.84 -10.14
C ILE A 99 4.68 0.25 -11.56
N GLY A 100 5.54 -0.75 -11.74
CA GLY A 100 5.84 -1.30 -13.07
C GLY A 100 7.21 -1.96 -13.19
N ASP A 101 7.38 -2.81 -14.21
CA ASP A 101 8.72 -3.24 -14.66
C ASP A 101 9.52 -2.02 -15.14
N HIS A 102 10.80 -2.01 -14.77
CA HIS A 102 11.79 -0.92 -14.85
C HIS A 102 12.21 -0.48 -16.27
N ASP A 103 11.36 -0.58 -17.30
CA ASP A 103 11.74 -0.24 -18.69
C ASP A 103 10.87 0.85 -19.34
N SER A 104 10.28 1.74 -18.55
CA SER A 104 9.71 2.96 -19.10
C SER A 104 10.40 4.18 -18.49
N SER A 105 11.24 4.82 -19.30
CA SER A 105 11.89 6.11 -19.05
C SER A 105 10.92 7.28 -18.89
N LEU A 106 9.63 6.99 -18.75
CA LEU A 106 8.57 7.93 -18.47
C LEU A 106 8.14 7.70 -17.02
N VAL A 107 8.71 8.49 -16.11
CA VAL A 107 8.13 8.70 -14.79
C VAL A 107 6.72 9.22 -15.05
N VAL A 108 5.72 8.36 -14.95
CA VAL A 108 4.33 8.80 -15.06
C VAL A 108 3.99 9.47 -13.74
N ASP A 109 4.35 10.73 -13.65
CA ASP A 109 4.13 11.56 -12.49
C ASP A 109 2.63 11.83 -12.38
N GLY A 110 1.98 11.10 -11.47
CA GLY A 110 0.58 11.34 -11.15
C GLY A 110 -0.14 10.12 -10.57
N ASP A 111 -0.90 10.38 -9.50
CA ASP A 111 -1.79 9.41 -8.84
C ASP A 111 -2.62 8.59 -9.84
N ALA A 112 -3.11 9.21 -10.92
CA ALA A 112 -3.94 8.54 -11.92
C ALA A 112 -3.25 7.39 -12.64
N ALA A 113 -1.96 7.53 -12.96
CA ALA A 113 -1.21 6.51 -13.68
C ALA A 113 -0.80 5.36 -12.78
N SER A 114 -0.34 5.65 -11.57
CA SER A 114 -0.08 4.62 -10.56
C SER A 114 -1.34 3.83 -10.25
N LEU A 115 -2.49 4.49 -10.07
CA LEU A 115 -3.77 3.83 -9.85
C LEU A 115 -4.23 3.00 -11.07
N ALA A 116 -3.92 3.43 -12.30
CA ALA A 116 -4.20 2.64 -13.50
C ALA A 116 -3.33 1.37 -13.56
N ALA A 117 -2.04 1.49 -13.26
CA ALA A 117 -1.12 0.34 -13.21
C ALA A 117 -1.53 -0.66 -12.11
N LEU A 118 -1.83 -0.17 -10.90
CA LEU A 118 -2.37 -0.99 -9.80
C LEU A 118 -3.66 -1.70 -10.20
N ARG A 119 -4.52 -1.06 -10.99
CA ARG A 119 -5.76 -1.68 -11.49
C ARG A 119 -5.49 -2.82 -12.46
N GLU A 120 -4.52 -2.68 -13.36
CA GLU A 120 -4.17 -3.77 -14.28
C GLU A 120 -3.54 -4.95 -13.53
N ARG A 121 -2.70 -4.69 -12.53
CA ARG A 121 -2.13 -5.74 -11.66
C ARG A 121 -3.21 -6.44 -10.83
N ALA A 122 -4.13 -5.68 -10.22
CA ALA A 122 -5.30 -6.22 -9.53
C ALA A 122 -6.13 -7.16 -10.40
N LYS A 123 -6.35 -6.81 -11.68
CA LYS A 123 -7.06 -7.69 -12.62
C LYS A 123 -6.26 -8.95 -12.96
N ALA A 124 -4.94 -8.83 -13.09
CA ALA A 124 -4.06 -9.96 -13.42
C ALA A 124 -3.91 -10.93 -12.23
N GLU A 125 -3.93 -10.41 -11.01
CA GLU A 125 -3.85 -11.21 -9.78
C GLU A 125 -5.19 -11.86 -9.42
N ALA A 126 -6.31 -11.18 -9.69
CA ALA A 126 -7.64 -11.59 -9.28
C ALA A 126 -7.92 -13.07 -9.59
N GLN A 127 -8.20 -13.82 -8.53
CA GLN A 127 -8.54 -15.24 -8.60
C GLN A 127 -9.96 -15.44 -8.09
N PRO A 128 -10.98 -15.52 -8.99
CA PRO A 128 -12.40 -15.55 -8.59
C PRO A 128 -12.79 -16.70 -7.65
N ALA A 129 -11.99 -17.77 -7.61
CA ALA A 129 -12.20 -18.92 -6.75
C ALA A 129 -11.86 -18.65 -5.26
N LEU A 130 -11.23 -17.51 -4.94
CA LEU A 130 -10.80 -17.13 -3.59
C LEU A 130 -11.63 -15.99 -2.97
N ARG A 131 -12.70 -15.54 -3.63
CA ARG A 131 -13.59 -14.46 -3.16
C ARG A 131 -14.75 -14.96 -2.31
#